data_AF-A0A838RS09-F1
#
_entry.id   AF-A0A838RS09-F1
#
_cell.length_a   1.000
_cell.length_b   1.000
_cell.length_c   1.000
_cell.angle_alpha   90.00
_cell.angle_beta   90.00
_cell.angle_gamma   90.00
#
_symmetry.space_group_name_H-M   'P 1'
#
loop_
_entity.id
_entity.type
_entity.pdbx_description
1 polymer ?
#
loop_
_entity_poly.entity_id
_entity_poly.type
_entity_poly.pdbx_seq_one_letter_code
_entity_poly.pdbx_strand_id
1 'polypeptide(L)'
;MKNYDRIKVAIDNSSFDSEDQLALIETFAVISDEHLIEIADLFEAKPEWIGFYNENRKKKMNAYQSGDEGEWNQILGEEKRMLNKLVFDSD
;
A
#
# COMPACT_ATOMS: atom_id res chain seq x y z
N MET A 1 -6.74 -8.23 19.58
CA MET A 1 -5.73 -8.52 18.54
C MET A 1 -5.09 -7.19 18.17
N LYS A 2 -3.76 -7.10 18.06
CA LYS A 2 -3.10 -5.84 17.66
C LYS A 2 -3.40 -5.54 16.19
N ASN A 3 -3.38 -4.28 15.78
CA ASN A 3 -3.62 -3.89 14.38
C ASN A 3 -2.52 -4.44 13.46
N TYR A 4 -1.28 -4.48 13.94
CA TYR A 4 -0.18 -5.13 13.24
C TYR A 4 -0.46 -6.62 12.95
N ASP A 5 -1.00 -7.36 13.93
CA ASP A 5 -1.32 -8.78 13.74
C ASP A 5 -2.42 -8.97 12.69
N ARG A 6 -3.42 -8.08 12.65
CA ARG A 6 -4.48 -8.07 11.62
C ARG A 6 -3.91 -7.91 10.22
N ILE A 7 -3.03 -6.91 10.05
CA ILE A 7 -2.36 -6.64 8.78
C ILE A 7 -1.49 -7.82 8.36
N LYS A 8 -0.73 -8.40 9.29
CA LYS A 8 0.10 -9.57 9.02
C LYS A 8 -0.73 -10.74 8.52
N VAL A 9 -1.85 -11.05 9.18
CA VAL A 9 -2.75 -12.13 8.74
C VAL A 9 -3.34 -11.84 7.35
N ALA A 10 -3.68 -10.58 7.05
CA ALA A 10 -4.16 -10.19 5.73
C ALA A 10 -3.10 -10.40 4.64
N ILE A 11 -1.83 -10.09 4.94
CA ILE A 11 -0.69 -10.30 4.04
C ILE A 11 -0.40 -11.81 3.88
N ASP A 12 -0.36 -12.57 4.97
CA ASP A 12 -0.08 -14.01 4.94
C ASP A 12 -1.13 -14.78 4.13
N ASN A 13 -2.39 -14.31 4.14
CA ASN A 13 -3.49 -14.89 3.37
C ASN A 13 -3.61 -14.37 1.92
N SER A 14 -2.76 -13.42 1.52
CA SER A 14 -2.76 -12.88 0.16
C SER A 14 -2.07 -13.82 -0.83
N SER A 15 -2.20 -13.54 -2.13
CA SER A 15 -1.52 -14.28 -3.19
C SER A 15 -0.10 -13.77 -3.51
N PHE A 16 0.48 -12.92 -2.65
CA PHE A 16 1.83 -12.41 -2.88
C PHE A 16 2.88 -13.49 -2.68
N ASP A 17 4.02 -13.33 -3.35
CA ASP A 17 5.19 -14.14 -3.07
C ASP A 17 5.81 -13.78 -1.71
N SER A 18 6.74 -14.61 -1.24
CA SER A 18 7.35 -14.43 0.07
C SER A 18 8.19 -13.16 0.19
N GLU A 19 8.75 -12.66 -0.91
CA GLU A 19 9.52 -11.41 -0.91
C GLU A 19 8.60 -10.21 -0.67
N ASP A 20 7.47 -10.18 -1.37
CA ASP A 20 6.45 -9.15 -1.21
C ASP A 20 5.78 -9.19 0.15
N GLN A 21 5.44 -10.38 0.63
CA GLN A 21 4.88 -10.54 1.97
C GLN A 21 5.84 -9.97 3.03
N LEU A 22 7.13 -10.32 2.96
CA LEU A 22 8.14 -9.82 3.88
C LEU A 22 8.27 -8.29 3.80
N ALA A 23 8.38 -7.74 2.59
CA ALA A 23 8.53 -6.30 2.40
C ALA A 23 7.32 -5.50 2.92
N LEU A 24 6.10 -6.03 2.76
CA LEU A 24 4.89 -5.41 3.31
C LEU A 24 4.89 -5.49 4.85
N ILE A 25 5.21 -6.65 5.42
CA ILE A 25 5.27 -6.85 6.87
C ILE A 25 6.30 -5.91 7.51
N GLU A 26 7.48 -5.77 6.92
CA GLU A 26 8.52 -4.85 7.37
C GLU A 26 8.08 -3.38 7.28
N THR A 27 7.36 -3.02 6.21
CA THR A 27 6.83 -1.67 6.01
C THR A 27 5.88 -1.25 7.13
N PHE A 28 5.01 -2.17 7.58
CA PHE A 28 4.06 -1.87 8.66
C PHE A 28 4.65 -2.08 10.06
N ALA A 29 5.77 -2.79 10.19
CA ALA A 29 6.43 -3.04 11.48
C ALA A 29 7.01 -1.78 12.13
N VAL A 30 7.30 -0.74 11.35
CA VAL A 30 7.88 0.52 11.84
C VAL A 30 6.83 1.54 12.28
N ILE A 31 5.55 1.26 12.04
CA ILE A 31 4.42 2.15 12.37
C ILE A 31 3.85 1.72 13.73
N SER A 32 3.55 2.69 14.62
CA SER A 32 2.91 2.38 15.89
C SER A 32 1.50 1.80 15.69
N ASP A 33 1.12 0.84 16.54
CA ASP A 33 -0.12 0.08 16.38
C ASP A 33 -1.39 0.97 16.35
N GLU A 34 -1.35 2.11 17.03
CA GLU A 34 -2.43 3.11 17.05
C GLU A 34 -2.67 3.77 15.68
N HIS A 35 -1.63 3.90 14.85
CA HIS A 35 -1.73 4.46 13.50
C HIS A 35 -2.07 3.40 12.44
N LEU A 36 -2.08 2.12 12.81
CA LEU A 36 -2.40 1.02 11.91
C LEU A 36 -3.90 0.70 11.83
N ILE A 37 -4.74 1.31 12.68
CA ILE A 37 -6.17 0.97 12.75
C ILE A 37 -6.88 1.13 11.41
N GLU A 38 -6.72 2.29 10.76
CA GLU A 38 -7.38 2.58 9.47
C GLU A 38 -6.86 1.67 8.36
N ILE A 39 -5.57 1.31 8.39
CA ILE A 39 -4.95 0.42 7.42
C ILE A 39 -5.46 -1.02 7.59
N ALA A 40 -5.55 -1.49 8.83
CA ALA A 40 -6.07 -2.80 9.15
C ALA A 40 -7.55 -2.92 8.74
N ASP A 41 -8.36 -1.92 9.05
CA ASP A 41 -9.78 -1.87 8.66
C ASP A 41 -9.93 -1.85 7.13
N LEU A 42 -9.07 -1.11 6.43
CA LEU A 42 -9.09 -1.03 4.97
C LEU A 42 -8.74 -2.38 4.32
N PHE A 43 -7.73 -3.09 4.82
CA PHE A 43 -7.34 -4.40 4.28
C PHE A 43 -8.36 -5.50 4.55
N GLU A 44 -9.11 -5.41 5.65
CA GLU A 44 -10.22 -6.33 5.90
C GLU A 44 -11.43 -6.02 5.01
N ALA A 45 -11.76 -4.75 4.81
CA ALA A 45 -12.89 -4.33 3.99
C ALA A 45 -12.64 -4.46 2.48
N LYS A 46 -11.38 -4.29 2.06
CA LYS A 46 -10.94 -4.21 0.66
C LYS A 46 -9.59 -4.92 0.47
N PRO A 47 -9.54 -6.25 0.57
CA PRO A 47 -8.28 -7.01 0.46
C PRO A 47 -7.56 -6.81 -0.88
N GLU A 48 -8.27 -6.48 -1.95
CA GLU A 48 -7.69 -6.16 -3.25
C GLU A 48 -6.80 -4.90 -3.23
N TRP A 49 -6.98 -4.03 -2.23
CA TRP A 49 -6.15 -2.83 -2.08
C TRP A 49 -4.74 -3.13 -1.58
N ILE A 50 -4.50 -4.29 -0.96
CA ILE A 50 -3.15 -4.71 -0.58
C ILE A 50 -2.27 -4.84 -1.83
N GLY A 51 -2.85 -5.35 -2.93
CA GLY A 51 -2.17 -5.50 -4.22
C GLY A 51 -1.81 -4.16 -4.83
N PHE A 52 -2.79 -3.26 -4.91
CA PHE A 52 -2.58 -1.90 -5.39
C PHE A 52 -1.51 -1.15 -4.58
N TYR A 53 -1.55 -1.29 -3.25
CA TYR A 53 -0.54 -0.71 -2.37
C TYR A 53 0.86 -1.27 -2.66
N ASN A 54 1.00 -2.59 -2.78
CA ASN A 54 2.29 -3.23 -3.02
C ASN A 54 2.88 -2.83 -4.39
N GLU A 55 2.05 -2.79 -5.45
CA GLU A 55 2.48 -2.32 -6.77
C GLU A 55 2.97 -0.87 -6.72
N ASN A 56 2.22 0.00 -6.04
CA ASN A 56 2.58 1.40 -5.89
C ASN A 56 3.89 1.56 -5.10
N ARG A 57 4.04 0.80 -4.00
CA ARG A 57 5.28 0.73 -3.22
C ARG A 57 6.48 0.33 -4.08
N LYS A 58 6.33 -0.70 -4.94
CA LYS A 58 7.38 -1.13 -5.87
C LYS A 58 7.75 -0.05 -6.88
N LYS A 59 6.76 0.59 -7.51
CA LYS A 59 6.99 1.70 -8.44
C LYS A 59 7.79 2.83 -7.78
N LYS A 60 7.38 3.23 -6.56
CA LYS A 60 8.07 4.28 -5.79
C LYS A 60 9.48 3.89 -5.38
N MET A 61 9.69 2.63 -4.99
CA MET A 61 11.03 2.13 -4.65
C MET A 61 11.95 2.11 -5.87
N ASN A 62 11.45 1.67 -7.02
CA ASN A 62 12.21 1.67 -8.27
C ASN A 62 12.58 3.11 -8.70
N ALA A 63 11.61 4.03 -8.69
CA ALA A 63 11.84 5.44 -9.00
C ALA A 63 12.83 6.10 -8.01
N TYR A 64 12.78 5.72 -6.72
CA TYR A 64 13.74 6.17 -5.73
C TYR A 64 15.18 5.71 -6.06
N GLN A 65 15.33 4.42 -6.38
CA GLN A 65 16.63 3.81 -6.66
C GLN A 65 17.22 4.25 -7.99
N SER A 66 16.39 4.49 -9.00
CA SER A 66 16.81 4.95 -10.34
C SER A 66 17.19 6.44 -10.35
N GLY A 67 16.67 7.22 -9.38
CA GLY A 67 16.80 8.68 -9.39
C GLY A 67 16.05 9.34 -10.55
N ASP A 68 15.12 8.62 -11.18
CA ASP A 68 14.36 9.09 -12.34
C ASP A 68 13.23 10.03 -11.89
N GLU A 69 13.49 11.33 -11.95
CA GLU A 69 12.49 12.37 -11.66
C GLU A 69 11.26 12.28 -12.59
N GLY A 70 11.41 11.77 -13.82
CA GLY A 70 10.32 11.56 -14.75
C GLY A 70 9.36 10.48 -14.27
N GLU A 71 9.91 9.36 -13.82
CA GLU A 71 9.14 8.25 -13.23
C GLU A 71 8.38 8.70 -11.98
N TRP A 72 9.02 9.49 -11.11
CA TRP A 72 8.37 10.10 -9.94
C TRP A 72 7.19 10.99 -10.30
N ASN A 73 7.39 11.90 -11.26
CA ASN A 73 6.32 12.79 -11.72
C ASN A 73 5.15 12.02 -12.34
N GLN A 74 5.43 10.92 -13.03
CA GLN A 74 4.39 10.04 -13.56
C GLN A 74 3.59 9.37 -12.44
N ILE A 75 4.25 8.77 -11.45
CA ILE A 75 3.60 8.13 -10.30
C ILE A 75 2.68 9.14 -9.59
N LEU A 76 3.19 10.32 -9.25
CA LEU A 76 2.41 11.37 -8.59
C LEU A 76 1.23 11.85 -9.45
N GLY A 77 1.42 11.95 -10.77
CA GLY A 77 0.36 12.30 -11.71
C GLY A 77 -0.74 11.24 -11.81
N GLU A 78 -0.39 9.95 -11.77
CA GLU A 78 -1.34 8.84 -11.69
C GLU A 78 -2.14 8.87 -10.38
N GLU A 79 -1.46 9.02 -9.24
CA GLU A 79 -2.11 9.08 -7.93
C GLU A 79 -3.09 10.26 -7.83
N LYS A 80 -2.67 11.45 -8.29
CA LYS A 80 -3.54 12.63 -8.31
C LYS A 80 -4.78 12.40 -9.16
N ARG A 81 -4.66 11.72 -10.31
CA ARG A 81 -5.82 11.38 -11.16
C ARG A 81 -6.75 10.38 -10.47
N MET A 82 -6.23 9.39 -9.76
CA MET A 82 -7.05 8.44 -9.00
C MET A 82 -7.80 9.12 -7.86
N LEU A 83 -7.12 9.99 -7.10
CA LEU A 83 -7.75 10.77 -6.04
C LEU A 83 -8.86 11.68 -6.58
N ASN A 84 -8.61 12.35 -7.72
CA ASN A 84 -9.63 13.18 -8.34
C ASN A 84 -10.87 12.38 -8.76
N LYS A 85 -10.70 11.17 -9.32
CA LYS A 85 -11.85 10.32 -9.68
C LYS A 85 -12.71 9.97 -8.46
N LEU A 86 -12.10 9.69 -7.31
CA LEU A 86 -12.83 9.43 -6.07
C LEU A 86 -13.64 10.65 -5.59
N VAL A 87 -13.15 11.87 -5.82
CA VAL A 87 -13.86 13.11 -5.48
C VAL A 87 -15.06 13.36 -6.40
N PHE A 88 -14.98 12.97 -7.68
CA PHE A 88 -16.02 13.23 -8.67
C PHE A 88 -16.99 12.06 -8.94
N ASP A 89 -16.66 10.85 -8.50
CA ASP A 89 -17.56 9.67 -8.53
C ASP A 89 -18.38 9.52 -7.23
N SER A 90 -18.37 10.56 -6.37
CA SER A 90 -19.10 10.62 -5.10
C SER A 90 -20.49 11.27 -5.19
N ASP A 91 -21.00 11.55 -6.40
CA ASP A 91 -22.33 12.14 -6.66
C ASP A 91 -23.41 11.07 -6.97
#